data_AF-A0A953AZ49-F1
#
_entry.id   AF-A0A953AZ49-F1
#
_cell.length_a   1.000
_cell.length_b   1.000
_cell.length_c   1.000
_cell.angle_alpha   90.00
_cell.angle_beta   90.00
_cell.angle_gamma   90.00
#
_symmetry.space_group_name_H-M   'P 1'
#
loop_
_entity.id
_entity.type
_entity.pdbx_description
1 polymer ?
#
loop_
_entity_poly.entity_id
_entity_poly.type
_entity_poly.pdbx_seq_one_letter_code
_entity_poly.pdbx_strand_id
1 'polypeptide(L)'
;LIETALAIGLLLGMAWRLTYIAGALFSLLIWSTAEGFGGPYTSGATNLGSALLYALVFVAFGLFESFLGPSPYSLDYYLARRFPKWKSAAEWKPQRIWPEIRPAFDWDHQLGAIGAVIVALVLALSTLASATNIGRLPATPANAAAAVSPLKLAAASVSPLSMATAGEVNKRPLPVLPPLIGDGAEVDINLVASDATIEIANGVQYQVWTFSGTVPAPILHVREGQTVHVKFFNNGMMQHSIDFHAAQIDSSVAYRSINPGEKLEFSFVAQVPGVFIYHCGTPPVLQHIGNGMYGAIIVDPLRPLPPADVSYVLVQSEWYTQQVEGRLMTGDYNKMVAVTPDLVVFNGVAFQYKDNPLAAKVGQRVRIYFVNAGPNLWSAFHIIGGMFAAVYPDADANHALTGVSVYTVAPGEGVVFDAIMPHAGKYPIVDHSMRNMELGAAGLLNVTQ
;
A
#
# COMPACT_ATOMS: atom_id res chain seq x y z
N LEU A 1 13.51 34.29 8.62
CA LEU A 1 14.46 35.40 8.88
C LEU A 1 15.91 34.99 8.60
N ILE A 2 16.44 33.95 9.26
CA ILE A 2 17.81 33.47 9.02
C ILE A 2 18.01 32.99 7.56
N GLU A 3 17.06 32.21 7.01
CA GLU A 3 17.07 31.78 5.60
C GLU A 3 17.13 32.94 4.62
N THR A 4 16.29 33.96 4.85
CA THR A 4 16.25 35.17 4.02
C THR A 4 17.59 35.92 4.07
N ALA A 5 18.20 36.02 5.26
CA ALA A 5 19.51 36.64 5.42
C ALA A 5 20.63 35.85 4.71
N LEU A 6 20.60 34.52 4.79
CA LEU A 6 21.54 33.65 4.08
C LEU A 6 21.38 33.77 2.55
N ALA A 7 20.14 33.76 2.05
CA ALA A 7 19.87 33.92 0.62
C ALA A 7 20.34 35.28 0.10
N ILE A 8 20.07 36.37 0.83
CA ILE A 8 20.56 37.70 0.48
C ILE A 8 22.10 37.74 0.50
N GLY A 9 22.73 37.12 1.50
CA GLY A 9 24.19 37.02 1.60
C GLY A 9 24.81 36.27 0.41
N LEU A 10 24.18 35.17 -0.03
CA LEU A 10 24.61 34.41 -1.21
C LEU A 10 24.46 35.21 -2.50
N LEU A 11 23.31 35.85 -2.70
CA LEU A 11 22.97 36.58 -3.92
C LEU A 11 23.82 37.84 -4.10
N LEU A 12 24.00 38.63 -3.04
CA LEU A 12 24.75 39.88 -3.10
C LEU A 12 26.26 39.69 -2.99
N GLY A 13 26.67 38.52 -2.57
CA GLY A 13 28.06 38.25 -2.32
C GLY A 13 28.63 38.92 -1.08
N MET A 14 27.91 38.82 0.04
CA MET A 14 28.19 39.57 1.27
C MET A 14 28.54 38.64 2.43
N ALA A 15 29.59 39.01 3.17
CA ALA A 15 30.17 38.31 4.29
C ALA A 15 30.32 36.80 4.02
N TRP A 16 30.81 36.41 2.85
CA TRP A 16 30.71 35.04 2.34
C TRP A 16 31.25 33.98 3.26
N ARG A 17 32.38 34.25 3.94
CA ARG A 17 32.89 33.34 4.98
C ARG A 17 31.83 33.02 6.03
N LEU A 18 31.17 34.06 6.55
CA LEU A 18 30.11 33.90 7.55
C LEU A 18 28.85 33.29 6.94
N THR A 19 28.48 33.68 5.72
CA THR A 19 27.31 33.15 5.02
C THR A 19 27.44 31.65 4.74
N TYR A 20 28.61 31.16 4.34
CA TYR A 20 28.84 29.74 4.10
C TYR A 20 28.91 28.92 5.39
N ILE A 21 29.62 29.41 6.42
CA ILE A 21 29.68 28.74 7.72
C ILE A 21 28.29 28.69 8.35
N ALA A 22 27.58 29.83 8.39
CA ALA A 22 26.24 29.92 8.93
C ALA A 22 25.27 29.06 8.12
N GLY A 23 25.38 29.03 6.79
CA GLY A 23 24.59 28.16 5.93
C GLY A 23 24.80 26.68 6.25
N ALA A 24 26.05 26.22 6.33
CA ALA A 24 26.37 24.83 6.67
C ALA A 24 25.87 24.44 8.07
N LEU A 25 26.11 25.29 9.08
CA LEU A 25 25.64 25.06 10.45
C LEU A 25 24.13 25.09 10.56
N PHE A 26 23.47 26.02 9.87
CA PHE A 26 22.02 26.13 9.85
C PHE A 26 21.36 24.95 9.14
N SER A 27 21.95 24.45 8.04
CA SER A 27 21.53 23.22 7.37
C SER A 27 21.67 21.98 8.25
N LEU A 28 22.66 21.92 9.14
CA LEU A 28 22.77 20.83 10.12
C LEU A 28 21.85 21.05 11.32
N LEU A 29 21.59 22.30 11.71
CA LEU A 29 20.78 22.65 12.89
C LEU A 29 19.28 22.44 12.65
N ILE A 30 18.72 22.98 11.56
CA ILE A 30 17.30 22.78 11.23
C ILE A 30 16.94 21.29 11.26
N TRP A 31 17.81 20.47 10.68
CA TRP A 31 17.58 19.05 10.52
C TRP A 31 18.03 18.21 11.72
N SER A 32 18.58 18.82 12.78
CA SER A 32 18.88 18.16 14.06
C SER A 32 17.94 18.55 15.20
N THR A 33 17.39 19.76 15.19
CA THR A 33 16.54 20.25 16.29
C THR A 33 15.04 20.17 16.01
N ALA A 34 14.61 20.04 14.76
CA ALA A 34 13.18 19.91 14.46
C ALA A 34 12.66 18.47 14.65
N GLU A 35 13.46 17.43 14.39
CA GLU A 35 12.93 16.06 14.26
C GLU A 35 13.91 14.93 14.72
N GLY A 36 15.03 15.27 15.39
CA GLY A 36 16.13 14.30 15.60
C GLY A 36 16.71 13.87 14.25
N PHE A 37 17.66 12.94 14.21
CA PHE A 37 18.11 12.36 12.92
C PHE A 37 17.04 11.43 12.32
N GLY A 38 15.82 11.91 12.17
CA GLY A 38 14.76 11.26 11.42
C GLY A 38 13.71 12.26 11.00
N GLY A 39 13.39 12.29 9.70
CA GLY A 39 12.49 13.28 9.13
C GLY A 39 11.03 13.11 9.59
N PRO A 40 10.06 13.78 8.95
CA PRO A 40 8.65 13.80 9.37
C PRO A 40 7.90 12.49 9.11
N TYR A 41 8.61 11.37 8.93
CA TYR A 41 8.09 10.08 8.53
C TYR A 41 8.66 9.01 9.46
N THR A 42 7.88 8.69 10.50
CA THR A 42 8.04 7.58 11.46
C THR A 42 9.22 7.66 12.43
N SER A 43 8.97 7.29 13.69
CA SER A 43 10.01 7.12 14.70
C SER A 43 11.00 6.03 14.25
N GLY A 44 12.27 6.40 14.05
CA GLY A 44 13.36 5.47 13.71
C GLY A 44 13.89 5.53 12.27
N ALA A 45 13.33 6.34 11.38
CA ALA A 45 13.87 6.51 10.02
C ALA A 45 15.04 7.52 10.01
N THR A 46 16.26 7.12 9.62
CA THR A 46 17.43 8.03 9.52
C THR A 46 17.63 8.51 8.08
N ASN A 47 17.01 9.62 7.67
CA ASN A 47 17.30 10.25 6.36
C ASN A 47 18.25 11.44 6.51
N LEU A 48 19.56 11.14 6.51
CA LEU A 48 20.65 12.11 6.53
C LEU A 48 20.84 12.86 5.19
N GLY A 49 20.15 12.43 4.11
CA GLY A 49 20.50 12.77 2.73
C GLY A 49 20.41 14.26 2.40
N SER A 50 19.34 14.93 2.82
CA SER A 50 19.09 16.33 2.47
C SER A 50 20.01 17.29 3.23
N ALA A 51 20.16 17.07 4.54
CA ALA A 51 20.96 17.94 5.41
C ALA A 51 22.46 17.88 5.08
N LEU A 52 22.98 16.67 4.85
CA LEU A 52 24.37 16.48 4.42
C LEU A 52 24.61 17.11 3.06
N LEU A 53 23.70 16.96 2.10
CA LEU A 53 23.87 17.54 0.76
C LEU A 53 23.96 19.06 0.82
N TYR A 54 23.06 19.74 1.53
CA TYR A 54 23.11 21.19 1.66
C TYR A 54 24.35 21.66 2.40
N ALA A 55 24.73 21.00 3.50
CA ALA A 55 25.96 21.31 4.23
C ALA A 55 27.20 21.15 3.33
N LEU A 56 27.26 20.08 2.54
CA LEU A 56 28.36 19.83 1.59
C LEU A 56 28.40 20.87 0.46
N VAL A 57 27.26 21.37 -0.01
CA VAL A 57 27.22 22.47 -1.00
C VAL A 57 27.80 23.76 -0.42
N PHE A 58 27.44 24.12 0.82
CA PHE A 58 28.03 25.29 1.47
C PHE A 58 29.54 25.12 1.74
N VAL A 59 29.97 23.92 2.13
CA VAL A 59 31.40 23.59 2.26
C VAL A 59 32.11 23.67 0.91
N ALA A 60 31.50 23.15 -0.16
CA ALA A 60 32.04 23.21 -1.51
C ALA A 60 32.19 24.66 -1.98
N PHE A 61 31.19 25.53 -1.77
CA PHE A 61 31.30 26.96 -2.05
C PHE A 61 32.44 27.61 -1.26
N GLY A 62 32.57 27.32 0.03
CA GLY A 62 33.70 27.80 0.83
C GLY A 62 35.07 27.34 0.30
N LEU A 63 35.17 26.08 -0.14
CA LEU A 63 36.39 25.52 -0.73
C LEU A 63 36.69 26.16 -2.09
N PHE A 64 35.73 26.20 -3.01
CA PHE A 64 35.87 26.83 -4.31
C PHE A 64 36.33 28.28 -4.18
N GLU A 65 35.73 29.05 -3.27
CA GLU A 65 36.10 30.44 -3.05
C GLU A 65 37.50 30.58 -2.45
N SER A 66 37.91 29.65 -1.57
CA SER A 66 39.27 29.61 -1.02
C SER A 66 40.35 29.36 -2.09
N PHE A 67 39.99 28.64 -3.17
CA PHE A 67 40.87 28.39 -4.31
C PHE A 67 40.81 29.53 -5.34
N LEU A 68 39.61 29.90 -5.79
CA LEU A 68 39.36 30.82 -6.89
C LEU A 68 39.53 32.30 -6.51
N GLY A 69 39.33 32.63 -5.23
CA GLY A 69 39.35 34.01 -4.72
C GLY A 69 38.05 34.78 -5.00
N PRO A 70 37.87 35.96 -4.36
CA PRO A 70 36.62 36.72 -4.40
C PRO A 70 36.24 37.15 -5.81
N SER A 71 34.98 36.91 -6.19
CA SER A 71 34.41 37.45 -7.44
C SER A 71 34.45 39.00 -7.44
N PRO A 72 34.83 39.64 -8.55
CA PRO A 72 34.79 41.11 -8.67
C PRO A 72 33.38 41.71 -8.64
N TYR A 73 32.36 40.87 -8.75
CA TYR A 73 30.95 41.25 -8.73
C TYR A 73 30.29 41.11 -7.35
N SER A 74 31.06 40.79 -6.31
CA SER A 74 30.52 40.62 -4.96
C SER A 74 30.47 41.92 -4.17
N LEU A 75 29.52 42.03 -3.25
CA LEU A 75 29.45 43.16 -2.34
C LEU A 75 30.67 43.19 -1.41
N ASP A 76 31.21 42.01 -1.04
CA ASP A 76 32.45 41.89 -0.28
C ASP A 76 33.65 42.51 -0.99
N TYR A 77 33.76 42.32 -2.31
CA TYR A 77 34.80 42.96 -3.14
C TYR A 77 34.72 44.49 -3.04
N TYR A 78 33.52 45.05 -3.18
CA TYR A 78 33.30 46.49 -3.14
C TYR A 78 33.55 47.07 -1.72
N LEU A 79 33.02 46.40 -0.70
CA LEU A 79 33.19 46.81 0.70
C LEU A 79 34.63 46.69 1.16
N ALA A 80 35.36 45.65 0.75
CA ALA A 80 36.78 45.47 1.07
C ALA A 80 37.67 46.56 0.49
N ARG A 81 37.29 47.16 -0.65
CA ARG A 81 38.01 48.28 -1.27
C ARG A 81 37.78 49.59 -0.52
N ARG A 82 36.55 49.80 -0.01
CA ARG A 82 36.18 51.02 0.74
C ARG A 82 36.55 50.95 2.23
N PHE A 83 36.50 49.76 2.82
CA PHE A 83 36.74 49.49 4.23
C PHE A 83 37.71 48.31 4.37
N PRO A 84 39.03 48.54 4.43
CA PRO A 84 40.03 47.47 4.45
C PRO A 84 39.88 46.47 5.60
N LYS A 85 39.27 46.89 6.72
CA LYS A 85 38.96 46.01 7.86
C LYS A 85 37.87 44.98 7.56
N TRP A 86 37.04 45.19 6.53
CA TRP A 86 36.01 44.23 6.10
C TRP A 86 36.62 42.93 5.52
N LYS A 87 37.83 43.01 4.96
CA LYS A 87 38.56 41.86 4.39
C LYS A 87 38.71 40.72 5.38
N SER A 88 38.99 41.02 6.65
CA SER A 88 39.15 40.01 7.69
C SER A 88 37.83 39.38 8.13
N ALA A 89 36.68 39.97 7.78
CA ALA A 89 35.35 39.43 8.04
C ALA A 89 34.84 38.58 6.87
N ALA A 90 35.12 39.02 5.63
CA ALA A 90 34.64 38.39 4.41
C ALA A 90 35.49 37.19 3.94
N GLU A 91 36.81 37.21 4.17
CA GLU A 91 37.75 36.28 3.52
C GLU A 91 38.44 35.33 4.52
N TRP A 92 38.83 34.15 4.03
CA TRP A 92 39.61 33.17 4.80
C TRP A 92 41.12 33.46 4.83
N LYS A 93 41.64 34.12 3.79
CA LYS A 93 43.07 34.45 3.63
C LYS A 93 43.24 35.90 3.12
N PRO A 94 43.23 36.89 4.02
CA PRO A 94 43.19 38.32 3.65
C PRO A 94 44.47 38.87 3.00
N GLN A 95 45.51 38.04 2.83
CA GLN A 95 46.82 38.45 2.32
C GLN A 95 47.03 38.21 0.80
N ARG A 96 46.04 37.72 0.06
CA ARG A 96 46.19 37.62 -1.40
C ARG A 96 46.21 39.04 -2.00
N ILE A 97 47.39 39.45 -2.47
CA ILE A 97 47.57 40.61 -3.35
C ILE A 97 46.62 40.43 -4.53
N TRP A 98 45.79 41.42 -4.81
CA TRP A 98 44.87 41.45 -5.95
C TRP A 98 45.70 41.59 -7.23
N PRO A 99 46.00 40.52 -7.99
CA PRO A 99 46.62 40.70 -9.29
C PRO A 99 45.49 41.12 -10.24
N GLU A 100 45.87 41.90 -11.24
CA GLU A 100 45.07 42.53 -12.28
C GLU A 100 43.75 41.83 -12.63
N ILE A 101 42.74 42.68 -12.88
CA ILE A 101 41.42 42.38 -13.44
C ILE A 101 41.54 41.16 -14.38
N ARG A 102 41.00 40.01 -13.96
CA ARG A 102 40.88 38.87 -14.89
C ARG A 102 40.10 39.39 -16.11
N PRO A 103 40.59 39.19 -17.34
CA PRO A 103 39.88 39.68 -18.51
C PRO A 103 38.46 39.15 -18.45
N ALA A 104 37.50 40.05 -18.61
CA ALA A 104 36.09 39.69 -18.70
C ALA A 104 35.97 38.57 -19.74
N PHE A 105 35.22 37.51 -19.44
CA PHE A 105 34.92 36.49 -20.43
C PHE A 105 34.38 37.17 -21.70
N ASP A 106 34.72 36.66 -22.89
CA ASP A 106 34.21 37.23 -24.12
C ASP A 106 32.68 37.31 -24.07
N TRP A 107 32.10 38.33 -24.71
CA TRP A 107 30.67 38.64 -24.60
C TRP A 107 29.80 37.45 -24.98
N ASP A 108 30.27 36.58 -25.87
CA ASP A 108 29.57 35.35 -26.26
C ASP A 108 29.38 34.37 -25.07
N HIS A 109 30.38 34.23 -24.20
CA HIS A 109 30.30 33.39 -23.01
C HIS A 109 29.44 34.04 -21.93
N GLN A 110 29.52 35.36 -21.79
CA GLN A 110 28.67 36.11 -20.85
C GLN A 110 27.21 36.08 -21.27
N LEU A 111 26.91 36.27 -22.55
CA LEU A 111 25.55 36.19 -23.11
C LEU A 111 24.99 34.77 -23.01
N GLY A 112 25.82 33.74 -23.21
CA GLY A 112 25.43 32.35 -22.96
C GLY A 112 25.05 32.09 -21.51
N ALA A 113 25.86 32.56 -20.56
CA ALA A 113 25.59 32.42 -19.12
C ALA A 113 24.36 33.25 -18.68
N ILE A 114 24.23 34.50 -19.15
CA ILE A 114 23.08 35.37 -18.89
C ILE A 114 21.82 34.73 -19.48
N GLY A 115 21.88 34.19 -20.70
CA GLY A 115 20.78 33.47 -21.34
C GLY A 115 20.35 32.24 -20.52
N ALA A 116 21.30 31.44 -20.04
CA ALA A 116 21.01 30.29 -19.18
C ALA A 116 20.37 30.71 -17.85
N VAL A 117 20.84 31.80 -17.24
CA VAL A 117 20.26 32.36 -16.01
C VAL A 117 18.85 32.91 -16.25
N ILE A 118 18.60 33.58 -17.37
CA ILE A 118 17.27 34.06 -17.77
C ILE A 118 16.31 32.89 -17.99
N VAL A 119 16.74 31.84 -18.69
CA VAL A 119 15.93 30.62 -18.90
C VAL A 119 15.61 29.96 -17.55
N ALA A 120 16.60 29.82 -16.67
CA ALA A 120 16.38 29.28 -15.32
C ALA A 120 15.42 30.14 -14.48
N LEU A 121 15.53 31.47 -14.56
CA LEU A 121 14.62 32.42 -13.89
C LEU A 121 13.21 32.38 -14.46
N VAL A 122 13.06 32.29 -15.79
CA VAL A 122 11.74 32.17 -16.45
C VAL A 122 11.09 30.84 -16.06
N LEU A 123 11.85 29.74 -16.05
CA LEU A 123 11.36 28.45 -15.57
C LEU A 123 10.94 28.53 -14.10
N ALA A 124 11.76 29.11 -13.23
CA ALA A 124 11.44 29.29 -11.81
C ALA A 124 10.23 30.22 -11.55
N LEU A 125 10.08 31.28 -12.34
CA LEU A 125 8.92 32.18 -12.25
C LEU A 125 7.65 31.56 -12.84
N SER A 126 7.78 30.73 -13.87
CA SER A 126 6.65 29.99 -14.46
C SER A 126 6.13 28.90 -13.51
N THR A 127 7.02 28.23 -12.76
CA THR A 127 6.61 27.30 -11.68
C THR A 127 6.06 28.05 -10.47
N LEU A 128 6.52 29.28 -10.20
CA LEU A 128 5.95 30.15 -9.18
C LEU A 128 4.51 30.55 -9.51
N ALA A 129 4.17 30.85 -10.76
CA ALA A 129 2.79 31.12 -11.19
C ALA A 129 1.87 29.89 -10.97
N SER A 130 2.39 28.69 -11.24
CA SER A 130 1.73 27.42 -10.94
C SER A 130 1.56 27.18 -9.43
N ALA A 131 2.52 27.58 -8.60
CA ALA A 131 2.46 27.48 -7.14
C ALA A 131 1.52 28.53 -6.52
N THR A 132 1.42 29.74 -7.08
CA THR A 132 0.55 30.81 -6.59
C THR A 132 -0.92 30.61 -6.98
N ASN A 133 -1.23 29.79 -7.98
CA ASN A 133 -2.60 29.39 -8.32
C ASN A 133 -3.21 28.38 -7.33
N ILE A 134 -2.45 27.90 -6.33
CA ILE A 134 -2.94 27.10 -5.19
C ILE A 134 -3.46 28.02 -4.06
N GLY A 135 -3.60 29.33 -4.32
CA GLY A 135 -3.94 30.40 -3.37
C GLY A 135 -5.38 30.41 -2.83
N ARG A 136 -5.93 29.27 -2.39
CA ARG A 136 -7.15 29.22 -1.55
C ARG A 136 -7.15 28.14 -0.46
N LEU A 137 -6.07 27.37 -0.28
CA LEU A 137 -6.03 26.35 0.76
C LEU A 137 -5.17 26.81 1.94
N PRO A 138 -5.62 26.61 3.20
CA PRO A 138 -4.87 26.99 4.39
C PRO A 138 -3.52 26.25 4.44
N ALA A 139 -2.51 26.87 5.03
CA ALA A 139 -1.21 26.24 5.24
C ALA A 139 -1.36 25.05 6.20
N THR A 140 -1.52 23.85 5.64
CA THR A 140 -1.58 22.58 6.37
C THR A 140 -0.41 21.70 5.97
N PRO A 141 0.01 20.74 6.82
CA PRO A 141 1.05 19.76 6.47
C PRO A 141 0.77 19.02 5.15
N ALA A 142 -0.50 18.79 4.83
CA ALA A 142 -0.93 18.16 3.57
C ALA A 142 -0.61 19.01 2.32
N ASN A 143 -0.77 20.33 2.41
CA ASN A 143 -0.52 21.24 1.28
C ASN A 143 0.97 21.48 1.06
N ALA A 144 1.78 21.44 2.13
CA ALA A 144 3.25 21.44 2.02
C ALA A 144 3.78 20.13 1.40
N ALA A 145 3.17 18.99 1.72
CA ALA A 145 3.50 17.69 1.13
C ALA A 145 3.17 17.62 -0.38
N ALA A 146 2.11 18.29 -0.83
CA ALA A 146 1.75 18.35 -2.24
C ALA A 146 2.78 19.12 -3.10
N ALA A 147 3.38 20.19 -2.57
CA ALA A 147 4.32 21.05 -3.30
C ALA A 147 5.69 20.40 -3.58
N VAL A 148 6.08 19.37 -2.83
CA VAL A 148 7.32 18.58 -3.02
C VAL A 148 7.12 17.32 -3.88
N SER A 149 5.92 17.11 -4.42
CA SER A 149 5.56 15.94 -5.24
C SER A 149 6.35 15.73 -6.55
N PRO A 150 6.96 16.74 -7.22
CA PRO A 150 7.65 16.48 -8.49
C PRO A 150 8.85 15.53 -8.38
N LEU A 151 9.47 15.37 -7.20
CA LEU A 151 10.59 14.45 -7.00
C LEU A 151 10.20 13.01 -6.62
N LYS A 152 8.92 12.74 -6.30
CA LYS A 152 8.45 11.36 -6.06
C LYS A 152 8.16 10.57 -7.34
N LEU A 153 8.25 11.21 -8.51
CA LEU A 153 7.94 10.59 -9.80
C LEU A 153 9.01 9.60 -10.32
N ALA A 154 10.04 9.28 -9.52
CA ALA A 154 11.13 8.38 -9.92
C ALA A 154 11.41 7.22 -8.94
N ALA A 155 10.59 7.02 -7.91
CA ALA A 155 10.45 5.69 -7.32
C ALA A 155 9.31 5.01 -8.08
N ALA A 156 9.62 4.38 -9.21
CA ALA A 156 8.69 3.47 -9.86
C ALA A 156 8.18 2.52 -8.78
N SER A 157 6.87 2.51 -8.50
CA SER A 157 6.27 1.54 -7.58
C SER A 157 6.63 0.15 -8.10
N VAL A 158 7.57 -0.52 -7.44
CA VAL A 158 8.03 -1.84 -7.86
C VAL A 158 6.87 -2.81 -7.59
N SER A 159 6.29 -3.36 -8.65
CA SER A 159 5.19 -4.33 -8.51
C SER A 159 5.68 -5.58 -7.78
N PRO A 160 4.92 -6.14 -6.83
CA PRO A 160 5.24 -7.41 -6.18
C PRO A 160 5.56 -8.53 -7.18
N LEU A 161 4.83 -8.62 -8.30
CA LEU A 161 5.07 -9.62 -9.33
C LEU A 161 6.44 -9.48 -9.99
N SER A 162 6.95 -8.25 -10.13
CA SER A 162 8.29 -8.00 -10.67
C SER A 162 9.42 -8.39 -9.69
N MET A 163 9.09 -8.52 -8.40
CA MET A 163 10.03 -8.91 -7.34
C MET A 163 9.98 -10.41 -7.02
N ALA A 164 8.99 -11.11 -7.58
CA ALA A 164 8.78 -12.53 -7.34
C ALA A 164 10.01 -13.34 -7.76
N THR A 165 10.39 -14.34 -6.96
CA THR A 165 11.50 -15.23 -7.29
C THR A 165 11.14 -16.18 -8.43
N ALA A 166 12.15 -16.66 -9.16
CA ALA A 166 11.95 -17.72 -10.12
C ALA A 166 11.52 -19.02 -9.41
N GLY A 167 10.51 -19.71 -9.95
CA GLY A 167 9.97 -20.95 -9.39
C GLY A 167 8.50 -20.83 -8.96
N GLU A 168 7.99 -21.88 -8.32
CA GLU A 168 6.63 -21.95 -7.80
C GLU A 168 6.51 -21.29 -6.42
N VAL A 169 5.33 -20.75 -6.11
CA VAL A 169 4.97 -20.29 -4.76
C VAL A 169 4.99 -21.47 -3.77
N ASN A 170 5.28 -21.21 -2.50
CA ASN A 170 5.14 -22.23 -1.44
C ASN A 170 3.72 -22.81 -1.43
N LYS A 171 3.61 -24.14 -1.60
CA LYS A 171 2.32 -24.83 -1.70
C LYS A 171 1.56 -24.74 -0.38
N ARG A 172 0.48 -23.96 -0.39
CA ARG A 172 -0.53 -23.96 0.68
C ARG A 172 -1.48 -25.15 0.50
N PRO A 173 -2.12 -25.64 1.58
CA PRO A 173 -3.18 -26.64 1.48
C PRO A 173 -4.26 -26.22 0.49
N LEU A 174 -4.86 -27.18 -0.21
CA LEU A 174 -6.01 -26.91 -1.06
C LEU A 174 -7.16 -26.33 -0.23
N PRO A 175 -7.95 -25.40 -0.78
CA PRO A 175 -8.96 -24.69 -0.04
C PRO A 175 -10.25 -25.51 0.07
N VAL A 176 -10.16 -26.75 0.54
CA VAL A 176 -11.32 -27.62 0.73
C VAL A 176 -12.20 -27.02 1.83
N LEU A 177 -13.53 -27.08 1.65
CA LEU A 177 -14.49 -26.66 2.68
C LEU A 177 -14.16 -27.39 4.01
N PRO A 178 -13.90 -26.66 5.11
CA PRO A 178 -13.65 -27.30 6.39
C PRO A 178 -14.91 -28.04 6.88
N PRO A 179 -14.76 -29.03 7.78
CA PRO A 179 -15.91 -29.65 8.41
C PRO A 179 -16.73 -28.62 9.19
N LEU A 180 -18.01 -28.94 9.40
CA LEU A 180 -18.88 -28.15 10.26
C LEU A 180 -18.27 -28.01 11.66
N ILE A 181 -18.36 -26.81 12.20
CA ILE A 181 -17.96 -26.51 13.57
C ILE A 181 -19.04 -27.09 14.48
N GLY A 182 -18.74 -28.22 15.13
CA GLY A 182 -19.67 -28.91 16.02
C GLY A 182 -20.88 -29.53 15.30
N ASP A 183 -21.64 -30.32 16.06
CA ASP A 183 -22.84 -31.02 15.62
C ASP A 183 -24.13 -30.58 16.36
N GLY A 184 -23.97 -29.79 17.44
CA GLY A 184 -25.05 -29.28 18.27
C GLY A 184 -25.73 -28.00 17.74
N ALA A 185 -26.71 -27.52 18.50
CA ALA A 185 -27.44 -26.28 18.20
C ALA A 185 -26.61 -25.01 18.49
N GLU A 186 -25.52 -25.14 19.25
CA GLU A 186 -24.66 -24.05 19.68
C GLU A 186 -23.20 -24.38 19.36
N VAL A 187 -22.42 -23.38 18.95
CA VAL A 187 -21.02 -23.54 18.56
C VAL A 187 -20.17 -22.39 19.10
N ASP A 188 -18.97 -22.69 19.59
CA ASP A 188 -17.99 -21.69 20.02
C ASP A 188 -16.98 -21.41 18.91
N ILE A 189 -16.73 -20.13 18.62
CA ILE A 189 -15.69 -19.68 17.70
C ILE A 189 -14.75 -18.73 18.43
N ASN A 190 -13.46 -19.06 18.40
CA ASN A 190 -12.40 -18.24 18.99
C ASN A 190 -11.56 -17.62 17.88
N LEU A 191 -11.51 -16.29 17.83
CA LEU A 191 -10.72 -15.55 16.84
C LEU A 191 -9.78 -14.58 17.55
N VAL A 192 -8.56 -14.47 17.05
CA VAL A 192 -7.53 -13.62 17.64
C VAL A 192 -7.05 -12.62 16.59
N ALA A 193 -7.24 -11.32 16.79
CA ALA A 193 -6.57 -10.35 15.94
C ALA A 193 -5.08 -10.28 16.27
N SER A 194 -4.23 -10.34 15.24
CA SER A 194 -2.78 -10.27 15.40
C SER A 194 -2.08 -9.73 14.16
N ASP A 195 -0.95 -9.06 14.35
CA ASP A 195 0.00 -8.72 13.30
C ASP A 195 0.82 -9.96 12.88
N ALA A 196 1.01 -10.14 11.57
CA ALA A 196 1.81 -11.23 11.04
C ALA A 196 2.55 -10.80 9.75
N THR A 197 3.38 -11.69 9.23
CA THR A 197 3.97 -11.53 7.90
C THR A 197 3.67 -12.79 7.08
N ILE A 198 3.08 -12.61 5.90
CA ILE A 198 2.74 -13.72 5.00
C ILE A 198 3.36 -13.50 3.63
N GLU A 199 3.48 -14.58 2.87
CA GLU A 199 3.83 -14.52 1.46
C GLU A 199 2.59 -14.16 0.62
N ILE A 200 2.70 -13.16 -0.28
CA ILE A 200 1.60 -12.71 -1.16
C ILE A 200 1.89 -12.95 -2.66
N ALA A 201 3.14 -13.21 -2.99
CA ALA A 201 3.63 -13.71 -4.28
C ALA A 201 4.97 -14.43 -4.02
N ASN A 202 5.47 -15.25 -4.95
CA ASN A 202 6.64 -16.09 -4.71
C ASN A 202 7.85 -15.29 -4.16
N GLY A 203 8.26 -15.53 -2.92
CA GLY A 203 9.35 -14.85 -2.24
C GLY A 203 9.06 -13.40 -1.82
N VAL A 204 7.83 -12.91 -1.99
CA VAL A 204 7.41 -11.55 -1.60
C VAL A 204 6.52 -11.61 -0.37
N GLN A 205 7.00 -10.97 0.70
CA GLN A 205 6.35 -10.94 2.00
C GLN A 205 5.52 -9.68 2.16
N TYR A 206 4.46 -9.74 2.97
CA TYR A 206 3.60 -8.60 3.31
C TYR A 206 3.30 -8.59 4.80
N GLN A 207 3.38 -7.41 5.43
CA GLN A 207 2.95 -7.18 6.80
C GLN A 207 1.43 -7.08 6.88
N VAL A 208 0.78 -8.11 7.42
CA VAL A 208 -0.68 -8.22 7.46
C VAL A 208 -1.23 -8.01 8.87
N TRP A 209 -2.50 -7.62 8.91
CA TRP A 209 -3.35 -7.78 10.08
C TRP A 209 -4.28 -8.95 9.83
N THR A 210 -4.37 -9.86 10.79
CA THR A 210 -5.05 -11.15 10.60
C THR A 210 -6.11 -11.39 11.66
N PHE A 211 -7.06 -12.27 11.35
CA PHE A 211 -7.73 -13.04 12.39
C PHE A 211 -7.11 -14.44 12.40
N SER A 212 -6.55 -14.83 13.55
CA SER A 212 -5.93 -16.12 13.81
C SER A 212 -4.77 -16.47 12.87
N GLY A 213 -3.92 -15.47 12.54
CA GLY A 213 -2.61 -15.67 11.93
C GLY A 213 -2.59 -16.01 10.44
N THR A 214 -3.73 -15.99 9.74
CA THR A 214 -3.85 -16.36 8.32
C THR A 214 -4.60 -15.31 7.51
N VAL A 215 -4.33 -15.26 6.20
CA VAL A 215 -5.11 -14.50 5.22
C VAL A 215 -5.42 -15.40 4.01
N PRO A 216 -6.70 -15.63 3.66
CA PRO A 216 -7.88 -15.21 4.42
C PRO A 216 -7.85 -15.82 5.84
N ALA A 217 -8.56 -15.19 6.76
CA ALA A 217 -8.78 -15.71 8.09
C ALA A 217 -9.49 -17.09 8.04
N PRO A 218 -9.51 -17.87 9.15
CA PRO A 218 -10.09 -19.21 9.17
C PRO A 218 -11.48 -19.25 8.55
N ILE A 219 -11.69 -20.17 7.62
CA ILE A 219 -13.02 -20.39 7.06
C ILE A 219 -13.89 -21.03 8.13
N LEU A 220 -15.02 -20.39 8.42
CA LEU A 220 -15.98 -20.87 9.41
C LEU A 220 -17.10 -21.60 8.68
N HIS A 221 -17.53 -22.73 9.20
CA HIS A 221 -18.59 -23.53 8.58
C HIS A 221 -19.60 -23.96 9.63
N VAL A 222 -20.81 -23.43 9.50
CA VAL A 222 -21.94 -23.63 10.43
C VAL A 222 -23.19 -23.99 9.64
N ARG A 223 -24.27 -24.35 10.34
CA ARG A 223 -25.59 -24.62 9.77
C ARG A 223 -26.56 -23.49 10.10
N GLU A 224 -27.50 -23.27 9.20
CA GLU A 224 -28.66 -22.43 9.44
C GLU A 224 -29.37 -22.87 10.73
N GLY A 225 -29.68 -21.90 11.59
CA GLY A 225 -30.29 -22.09 12.91
C GLY A 225 -29.31 -22.36 14.06
N GLN A 226 -28.00 -22.55 13.82
CA GLN A 226 -27.04 -22.65 14.91
C GLN A 226 -26.80 -21.30 15.60
N THR A 227 -26.71 -21.31 16.93
CA THR A 227 -26.22 -20.18 17.73
C THR A 227 -24.70 -20.19 17.74
N VAL A 228 -24.09 -19.11 17.26
CA VAL A 228 -22.64 -18.93 17.21
C VAL A 228 -22.20 -18.03 18.36
N HIS A 229 -21.41 -18.57 19.28
CA HIS A 229 -20.76 -17.84 20.36
C HIS A 229 -19.38 -17.38 19.91
N VAL A 230 -19.22 -16.08 19.69
CA VAL A 230 -17.96 -15.48 19.23
C VAL A 230 -17.18 -15.00 20.43
N LYS A 231 -15.94 -15.48 20.56
CA LYS A 231 -14.92 -14.96 21.48
C LYS A 231 -13.79 -14.36 20.67
N PHE A 232 -13.73 -13.03 20.68
CA PHE A 232 -12.74 -12.27 19.93
C PHE A 232 -11.73 -11.64 20.87
N PHE A 233 -10.45 -11.90 20.65
CA PHE A 233 -9.35 -11.32 21.44
C PHE A 233 -8.46 -10.47 20.53
N ASN A 234 -8.14 -9.25 20.97
CA ASN A 234 -7.21 -8.42 20.24
C ASN A 234 -5.78 -8.56 20.80
N ASN A 235 -4.94 -9.30 20.09
CA ASN A 235 -3.51 -9.45 20.37
C ASN A 235 -2.63 -8.63 19.39
N GLY A 236 -3.24 -7.72 18.63
CA GLY A 236 -2.54 -6.83 17.70
C GLY A 236 -2.02 -5.57 18.39
N MET A 237 -1.33 -4.73 17.63
CA MET A 237 -0.77 -3.46 18.12
C MET A 237 -1.76 -2.28 18.06
N MET A 238 -2.93 -2.46 17.43
CA MET A 238 -3.93 -1.41 17.25
C MET A 238 -5.34 -1.90 17.56
N GLN A 239 -6.32 -0.99 17.51
CA GLN A 239 -7.72 -1.37 17.67
C GLN A 239 -8.20 -2.25 16.52
N HIS A 240 -8.99 -3.27 16.87
CA HIS A 240 -9.65 -4.14 15.91
C HIS A 240 -11.08 -4.43 16.36
N SER A 241 -11.92 -4.81 15.41
CA SER A 241 -13.26 -5.33 15.65
C SER A 241 -13.50 -6.50 14.71
N ILE A 242 -14.68 -7.10 14.77
CA ILE A 242 -15.08 -8.18 13.87
C ILE A 242 -16.55 -8.00 13.51
N ASP A 243 -16.84 -7.92 12.22
CA ASP A 243 -18.16 -7.77 11.61
C ASP A 243 -18.46 -9.05 10.83
N PHE A 244 -19.63 -9.65 11.05
CA PHE A 244 -20.09 -10.86 10.39
C PHE A 244 -21.33 -10.55 9.57
N HIS A 245 -21.26 -10.70 8.24
CA HIS A 245 -22.45 -10.48 7.40
C HIS A 245 -23.51 -11.58 7.57
N ALA A 246 -23.17 -12.71 8.17
CA ALA A 246 -24.11 -13.77 8.56
C ALA A 246 -24.91 -13.45 9.83
N ALA A 247 -24.59 -12.37 10.54
CA ALA A 247 -25.17 -12.05 11.84
C ALA A 247 -26.16 -10.89 11.74
N GLN A 248 -27.38 -11.10 12.26
CA GLN A 248 -28.40 -10.06 12.41
C GLN A 248 -28.43 -9.61 13.87
N ILE A 249 -27.53 -8.67 14.22
CA ILE A 249 -27.32 -8.19 15.59
C ILE A 249 -27.00 -6.69 15.61
N ASP A 250 -27.21 -6.04 16.76
CA ASP A 250 -26.82 -4.65 16.97
C ASP A 250 -25.30 -4.46 16.82
N SER A 251 -24.91 -3.72 15.79
CA SER A 251 -23.51 -3.43 15.46
C SER A 251 -22.78 -2.63 16.54
N SER A 252 -23.50 -1.84 17.34
CA SER A 252 -22.90 -1.04 18.42
C SER A 252 -22.41 -1.92 19.58
N VAL A 253 -22.96 -3.12 19.72
CA VAL A 253 -22.58 -4.10 20.73
C VAL A 253 -21.57 -5.10 20.15
N ALA A 254 -21.91 -5.72 19.01
CA ALA A 254 -21.16 -6.85 18.46
C ALA A 254 -19.92 -6.44 17.66
N TYR A 255 -19.91 -5.26 17.02
CA TYR A 255 -18.86 -4.88 16.06
C TYR A 255 -18.02 -3.67 16.51
N ARG A 256 -18.10 -3.32 17.80
CA ARG A 256 -17.32 -2.24 18.39
C ARG A 256 -15.82 -2.57 18.37
N SER A 257 -15.00 -1.54 18.17
CA SER A 257 -13.54 -1.64 18.30
C SER A 257 -13.13 -1.95 19.74
N ILE A 258 -12.17 -2.86 19.88
CA ILE A 258 -11.52 -3.20 21.15
C ILE A 258 -10.03 -2.89 21.07
N ASN A 259 -9.46 -2.41 22.18
CA ASN A 259 -8.05 -2.09 22.29
C ASN A 259 -7.16 -3.35 22.30
N PRO A 260 -5.86 -3.22 22.03
CA PRO A 260 -4.89 -4.28 22.32
C PRO A 260 -5.04 -4.83 23.74
N GLY A 261 -5.10 -6.15 23.87
CA GLY A 261 -5.30 -6.87 25.13
C GLY A 261 -6.75 -7.04 25.58
N GLU A 262 -7.71 -6.41 24.91
CA GLU A 262 -9.14 -6.54 25.25
C GLU A 262 -9.80 -7.75 24.55
N LYS A 263 -10.96 -8.14 25.10
CA LYS A 263 -11.82 -9.19 24.57
C LYS A 263 -13.21 -8.65 24.26
N LEU A 264 -13.84 -9.22 23.25
CA LEU A 264 -15.23 -9.02 22.89
C LEU A 264 -15.91 -10.38 22.77
N GLU A 265 -17.04 -10.53 23.46
CA GLU A 265 -17.86 -11.74 23.41
C GLU A 265 -19.29 -11.35 23.06
N PHE A 266 -19.86 -12.07 22.10
CA PHE A 266 -21.26 -11.90 21.70
C PHE A 266 -21.76 -13.20 21.07
N SER A 267 -23.06 -13.26 20.78
CA SER A 267 -23.64 -14.43 20.12
C SER A 267 -24.70 -13.99 19.13
N PHE A 268 -24.82 -14.74 18.03
CA PHE A 268 -25.88 -14.55 17.03
C PHE A 268 -26.38 -15.91 16.56
N VAL A 269 -27.61 -15.95 16.05
CA VAL A 269 -28.13 -17.13 15.36
C VAL A 269 -27.85 -16.97 13.86
N ALA A 270 -27.26 -17.97 13.23
CA ALA A 270 -27.07 -18.00 11.78
C ALA A 270 -28.40 -18.26 11.08
N GLN A 271 -29.23 -17.22 10.92
CA GLN A 271 -30.62 -17.35 10.46
C GLN A 271 -30.77 -17.54 8.96
N VAL A 272 -29.77 -17.13 8.17
CA VAL A 272 -29.85 -17.09 6.71
C VAL A 272 -28.72 -17.96 6.15
N PRO A 273 -29.01 -18.95 5.30
CA PRO A 273 -27.97 -19.72 4.63
C PRO A 273 -27.23 -18.86 3.61
N GLY A 274 -25.99 -19.24 3.31
CA GLY A 274 -25.19 -18.46 2.37
C GLY A 274 -23.70 -18.57 2.57
N VAL A 275 -23.00 -17.77 1.79
CA VAL A 275 -21.56 -17.54 1.92
C VAL A 275 -21.38 -16.08 2.25
N PHE A 276 -20.85 -15.78 3.42
CA PHE A 276 -20.75 -14.42 3.91
C PHE A 276 -19.31 -14.09 4.25
N ILE A 277 -18.92 -12.84 4.00
CA ILE A 277 -17.67 -12.32 4.53
C ILE A 277 -17.82 -12.10 6.05
N TYR A 278 -16.72 -12.23 6.76
CA TYR A 278 -16.53 -11.50 8.01
C TYR A 278 -15.22 -10.70 7.92
N HIS A 279 -15.19 -9.51 8.49
CA HIS A 279 -14.04 -8.61 8.37
C HIS A 279 -13.90 -7.67 9.57
N CYS A 280 -12.79 -6.96 9.67
CA CYS A 280 -12.66 -5.91 10.68
C CYS A 280 -13.51 -4.68 10.32
N GLY A 281 -14.25 -4.13 11.27
CA GLY A 281 -15.08 -2.93 11.12
C GLY A 281 -14.48 -1.68 11.78
N THR A 282 -13.22 -1.73 12.21
CA THR A 282 -12.56 -0.59 12.86
C THR A 282 -12.15 0.48 11.83
N PRO A 283 -12.46 1.77 12.05
CA PRO A 283 -12.03 2.84 11.14
C PRO A 283 -10.50 3.05 11.11
N PRO A 284 -9.88 3.29 9.93
CA PRO A 284 -10.48 3.26 8.60
C PRO A 284 -10.69 1.82 8.10
N VAL A 285 -11.94 1.40 7.91
CA VAL A 285 -12.32 0.02 7.55
C VAL A 285 -11.59 -0.47 6.30
N LEU A 286 -11.48 0.41 5.29
CA LEU A 286 -10.74 0.16 4.05
C LEU A 286 -9.31 -0.34 4.31
N GLN A 287 -8.60 0.28 5.26
CA GLN A 287 -7.23 -0.09 5.58
C GLN A 287 -7.16 -1.46 6.27
N HIS A 288 -8.12 -1.76 7.15
CA HIS A 288 -8.14 -3.05 7.83
C HIS A 288 -8.43 -4.22 6.89
N ILE A 289 -9.41 -4.07 6.00
CA ILE A 289 -9.69 -5.09 4.98
C ILE A 289 -8.51 -5.20 4.01
N GLY A 290 -7.99 -4.07 3.50
CA GLY A 290 -6.85 -4.03 2.57
C GLY A 290 -5.54 -4.57 3.13
N ASN A 291 -5.42 -4.73 4.46
CA ASN A 291 -4.29 -5.36 5.14
C ASN A 291 -4.51 -6.82 5.55
N GLY A 292 -5.63 -7.44 5.14
CA GLY A 292 -5.85 -8.88 5.30
C GLY A 292 -6.90 -9.29 6.33
N MET A 293 -7.60 -8.35 6.98
CA MET A 293 -8.59 -8.68 8.02
C MET A 293 -9.95 -9.05 7.43
N TYR A 294 -10.00 -10.18 6.73
CA TYR A 294 -11.21 -10.76 6.16
C TYR A 294 -11.15 -12.29 6.16
N GLY A 295 -12.32 -12.92 6.24
CA GLY A 295 -12.51 -14.36 6.09
C GLY A 295 -13.91 -14.66 5.56
N ALA A 296 -14.26 -15.95 5.51
CA ALA A 296 -15.59 -16.38 5.09
C ALA A 296 -16.26 -17.24 6.16
N ILE A 297 -17.56 -17.05 6.33
CA ILE A 297 -18.45 -17.93 7.07
C ILE A 297 -19.48 -18.53 6.11
N ILE A 298 -19.47 -19.86 6.01
CA ILE A 298 -20.43 -20.65 5.25
C ILE A 298 -21.53 -21.07 6.21
N VAL A 299 -22.78 -20.78 5.85
CA VAL A 299 -23.97 -21.21 6.56
C VAL A 299 -24.72 -22.20 5.66
N ASP A 300 -24.59 -23.48 5.96
CA ASP A 300 -25.28 -24.54 5.22
C ASP A 300 -26.80 -24.42 5.40
N PRO A 301 -27.60 -24.50 4.32
CA PRO A 301 -29.06 -24.40 4.41
C PRO A 301 -29.70 -25.61 5.07
N LEU A 302 -30.80 -25.38 5.81
CA LEU A 302 -31.63 -26.44 6.37
C LEU A 302 -32.19 -27.35 5.29
N ARG A 303 -32.50 -26.79 4.11
CA ARG A 303 -32.77 -27.55 2.89
C ARG A 303 -31.46 -27.74 2.15
N PRO A 304 -30.87 -28.94 2.14
CA PRO A 304 -29.56 -29.13 1.53
C PRO A 304 -29.60 -28.79 0.03
N LEU A 305 -28.54 -28.13 -0.43
CA LEU A 305 -28.23 -28.04 -1.85
C LEU A 305 -27.98 -29.46 -2.42
N PRO A 306 -28.02 -29.65 -3.75
CA PRO A 306 -27.64 -30.92 -4.37
C PRO A 306 -26.29 -31.41 -3.84
N PRO A 307 -26.10 -32.72 -3.56
CA PRO A 307 -24.84 -33.22 -3.04
C PRO A 307 -23.67 -32.89 -3.96
N ALA A 308 -22.60 -32.30 -3.40
CA ALA A 308 -21.36 -32.05 -4.10
C ALA A 308 -20.37 -33.20 -3.85
N ASP A 309 -19.59 -33.57 -4.85
CA ASP A 309 -18.53 -34.58 -4.72
C ASP A 309 -17.28 -33.99 -4.08
N VAL A 310 -17.02 -32.71 -4.34
CA VAL A 310 -15.92 -31.94 -3.77
C VAL A 310 -16.34 -30.48 -3.58
N SER A 311 -15.96 -29.90 -2.45
CA SER A 311 -16.28 -28.52 -2.09
C SER A 311 -15.01 -27.72 -1.81
N TYR A 312 -14.88 -26.55 -2.45
CA TYR A 312 -13.79 -25.60 -2.28
C TYR A 312 -14.29 -24.24 -1.81
N VAL A 313 -13.42 -23.47 -1.16
CA VAL A 313 -13.72 -22.11 -0.68
C VAL A 313 -12.70 -21.13 -1.26
N LEU A 314 -13.13 -20.30 -2.19
CA LEU A 314 -12.28 -19.30 -2.82
C LEU A 314 -12.63 -17.90 -2.30
N VAL A 315 -11.62 -17.16 -1.83
CA VAL A 315 -11.77 -15.79 -1.34
C VAL A 315 -10.96 -14.87 -2.24
N GLN A 316 -11.61 -14.10 -3.11
CA GLN A 316 -10.94 -13.07 -3.89
C GLN A 316 -10.65 -11.85 -3.01
N SER A 317 -9.47 -11.25 -3.19
CA SER A 317 -9.05 -10.06 -2.44
C SER A 317 -7.97 -9.27 -3.19
N GLU A 318 -7.67 -8.07 -2.69
CA GLU A 318 -6.76 -7.12 -3.32
C GLU A 318 -5.59 -6.74 -2.38
N TRP A 319 -4.37 -6.67 -2.92
CA TRP A 319 -3.22 -6.11 -2.21
C TRP A 319 -2.79 -4.77 -2.79
N TYR A 320 -2.63 -3.79 -1.90
CA TYR A 320 -2.21 -2.43 -2.21
C TYR A 320 -0.87 -2.20 -1.53
N THR A 321 0.22 -2.29 -2.28
CA THR A 321 1.55 -2.51 -1.70
C THR A 321 2.43 -1.27 -1.74
N GLN A 322 3.17 -1.06 -0.65
CA GLN A 322 4.34 -0.20 -0.56
C GLN A 322 5.53 -1.04 -0.09
N GLN A 323 6.67 -0.90 -0.75
CA GLN A 323 7.90 -1.59 -0.35
C GLN A 323 8.45 -0.99 0.94
N VAL A 324 8.74 -1.85 1.91
CA VAL A 324 9.40 -1.50 3.18
C VAL A 324 10.91 -1.67 3.04
N GLU A 325 11.34 -2.91 2.78
CA GLU A 325 12.75 -3.28 2.62
C GLU A 325 12.86 -4.58 1.82
N GLY A 326 13.79 -4.68 0.88
CA GLY A 326 13.98 -5.91 0.11
C GLY A 326 12.67 -6.36 -0.54
N ARG A 327 12.23 -7.60 -0.30
CA ARG A 327 10.94 -8.15 -0.76
C ARG A 327 9.81 -8.07 0.27
N LEU A 328 9.97 -7.25 1.32
CA LEU A 328 8.94 -7.01 2.32
C LEU A 328 8.08 -5.80 1.91
N MET A 329 6.78 -6.02 1.89
CA MET A 329 5.74 -5.07 1.54
C MET A 329 4.86 -4.75 2.76
N THR A 330 4.17 -3.61 2.70
CA THR A 330 3.11 -3.21 3.62
C THR A 330 1.99 -2.50 2.84
N GLY A 331 0.91 -2.11 3.51
CA GLY A 331 -0.25 -1.48 2.89
C GLY A 331 -0.04 -0.02 2.49
N ASP A 332 -0.36 0.33 1.24
CA ASP A 332 -0.45 1.70 0.75
C ASP A 332 -1.90 2.19 0.74
N TYR A 333 -2.25 3.01 1.74
CA TYR A 333 -3.60 3.55 1.87
C TYR A 333 -4.00 4.48 0.72
N ASN A 334 -3.07 5.19 0.09
CA ASN A 334 -3.40 6.06 -1.04
C ASN A 334 -3.80 5.22 -2.26
N LYS A 335 -3.10 4.11 -2.50
CA LYS A 335 -3.50 3.18 -3.56
C LYS A 335 -4.85 2.54 -3.29
N MET A 336 -5.16 2.21 -2.03
CA MET A 336 -6.47 1.69 -1.62
C MET A 336 -7.59 2.68 -1.97
N VAL A 337 -7.43 3.96 -1.61
CA VAL A 337 -8.39 5.02 -1.93
C VAL A 337 -8.49 5.28 -3.44
N ALA A 338 -7.37 5.20 -4.16
CA ALA A 338 -7.33 5.36 -5.62
C ALA A 338 -7.80 4.13 -6.39
N VAL A 339 -8.09 3.01 -5.71
CA VAL A 339 -8.47 1.72 -6.32
C VAL A 339 -7.44 1.26 -7.36
N THR A 340 -6.16 1.32 -6.97
CA THR A 340 -5.02 0.87 -7.78
C THR A 340 -4.28 -0.31 -7.14
N PRO A 341 -4.89 -1.52 -7.09
CA PRO A 341 -4.24 -2.67 -6.48
C PRO A 341 -3.06 -3.14 -7.33
N ASP A 342 -2.02 -3.61 -6.64
CA ASP A 342 -0.84 -4.22 -7.24
C ASP A 342 -1.00 -5.72 -7.43
N LEU A 343 -1.87 -6.36 -6.64
CA LEU A 343 -2.30 -7.75 -6.82
C LEU A 343 -3.82 -7.87 -6.64
N VAL A 344 -4.43 -8.79 -7.39
CA VAL A 344 -5.77 -9.33 -7.12
C VAL A 344 -5.59 -10.82 -7.07
N VAL A 345 -6.09 -11.50 -6.04
CA VAL A 345 -5.68 -12.87 -5.72
C VAL A 345 -6.84 -13.69 -5.22
N PHE A 346 -6.81 -15.00 -5.46
CA PHE A 346 -7.61 -15.97 -4.71
C PHE A 346 -6.81 -16.43 -3.49
N ASN A 347 -7.44 -16.42 -2.32
CA ASN A 347 -6.93 -16.90 -1.02
C ASN A 347 -5.56 -16.30 -0.64
N GLY A 348 -5.38 -15.01 -0.92
CA GLY A 348 -4.28 -14.19 -0.39
C GLY A 348 -2.96 -14.23 -1.17
N VAL A 349 -2.78 -15.12 -2.16
CA VAL A 349 -1.51 -15.27 -2.88
C VAL A 349 -1.69 -15.31 -4.38
N ALA A 350 -0.92 -14.49 -5.09
CA ALA A 350 -0.96 -14.40 -6.54
C ALA A 350 -0.62 -15.75 -7.19
N PHE A 351 -1.44 -16.20 -8.13
CA PHE A 351 -1.25 -17.41 -8.93
C PHE A 351 -1.11 -18.73 -8.16
N GLN A 352 -1.40 -18.79 -6.86
CA GLN A 352 -1.11 -20.00 -6.08
C GLN A 352 -1.81 -21.27 -6.61
N TYR A 353 -2.99 -21.12 -7.20
CA TYR A 353 -3.76 -22.24 -7.77
C TYR A 353 -3.38 -22.56 -9.22
N LYS A 354 -2.45 -21.81 -9.81
CA LYS A 354 -1.77 -22.24 -11.04
C LYS A 354 -0.69 -23.27 -10.70
N ASP A 355 0.04 -23.04 -9.62
CA ASP A 355 1.14 -23.89 -9.13
C ASP A 355 0.64 -25.07 -8.26
N ASN A 356 -0.53 -24.90 -7.63
CA ASN A 356 -1.23 -25.94 -6.87
C ASN A 356 -2.72 -26.05 -7.30
N PRO A 357 -3.00 -26.66 -8.47
CA PRO A 357 -4.36 -26.74 -9.01
C PRO A 357 -5.37 -27.43 -8.09
N LEU A 358 -6.61 -26.94 -8.11
CA LEU A 358 -7.77 -27.66 -7.55
C LEU A 358 -7.96 -28.97 -8.33
N ALA A 359 -8.58 -29.98 -7.71
CA ALA A 359 -8.70 -31.32 -8.29
C ALA A 359 -10.15 -31.78 -8.37
N ALA A 360 -10.51 -32.41 -9.49
CA ALA A 360 -11.80 -33.07 -9.65
C ALA A 360 -11.68 -34.23 -10.65
N LYS A 361 -12.74 -35.02 -10.77
CA LYS A 361 -12.90 -36.04 -11.82
C LYS A 361 -14.03 -35.68 -12.78
N VAL A 362 -14.00 -36.26 -13.96
CA VAL A 362 -15.07 -36.12 -14.95
C VAL A 362 -16.41 -36.46 -14.33
N GLY A 363 -17.40 -35.58 -14.54
CA GLY A 363 -18.77 -35.78 -14.05
C GLY A 363 -18.98 -35.47 -12.56
N GLN A 364 -17.94 -35.17 -11.79
CA GLN A 364 -18.10 -34.73 -10.41
C GLN A 364 -18.71 -33.32 -10.34
N ARG A 365 -19.61 -33.13 -9.38
CA ARG A 365 -20.10 -31.81 -8.98
C ARG A 365 -19.07 -31.16 -8.06
N VAL A 366 -18.35 -30.19 -8.63
CA VAL A 366 -17.43 -29.32 -7.90
C VAL A 366 -18.22 -28.13 -7.39
N ARG A 367 -18.38 -28.03 -6.06
CA ARG A 367 -18.97 -26.86 -5.42
C ARG A 367 -17.88 -25.87 -5.02
N ILE A 368 -18.07 -24.60 -5.35
CA ILE A 368 -17.19 -23.51 -4.96
C ILE A 368 -18.01 -22.51 -4.16
N TYR A 369 -17.66 -22.35 -2.88
CA TYR A 369 -18.12 -21.27 -2.02
C TYR A 369 -17.19 -20.09 -2.28
N PHE A 370 -17.67 -19.09 -3.02
CA PHE A 370 -16.85 -17.95 -3.41
C PHE A 370 -17.21 -16.73 -2.57
N VAL A 371 -16.22 -16.01 -2.08
CA VAL A 371 -16.39 -14.69 -1.45
C VAL A 371 -15.50 -13.70 -2.16
N ASN A 372 -16.02 -12.56 -2.56
CA ASN A 372 -15.21 -11.43 -2.95
C ASN A 372 -15.01 -10.53 -1.73
N ALA A 373 -13.88 -10.65 -1.04
CA ALA A 373 -13.57 -9.84 0.13
C ALA A 373 -13.25 -8.37 -0.22
N GLY A 374 -12.90 -8.10 -1.48
CA GLY A 374 -12.54 -6.76 -1.95
C GLY A 374 -11.17 -6.27 -1.43
N PRO A 375 -11.06 -5.00 -0.98
CA PRO A 375 -12.16 -4.16 -0.50
C PRO A 375 -12.95 -3.37 -1.56
N ASN A 376 -12.50 -3.28 -2.82
CA ASN A 376 -13.05 -2.30 -3.76
C ASN A 376 -13.59 -2.90 -5.07
N LEU A 377 -12.87 -3.87 -5.64
CA LEU A 377 -13.14 -4.39 -6.96
C LEU A 377 -14.25 -5.44 -6.95
N TRP A 378 -15.02 -5.44 -8.03
CA TRP A 378 -15.94 -6.52 -8.35
C TRP A 378 -15.16 -7.69 -8.96
N SER A 379 -15.64 -8.91 -8.74
CA SER A 379 -15.16 -10.10 -9.44
C SER A 379 -16.11 -10.48 -10.56
N ALA A 380 -15.59 -10.68 -11.77
CA ALA A 380 -16.31 -11.35 -12.85
C ALA A 380 -15.92 -12.83 -12.87
N PHE A 381 -16.38 -13.59 -11.88
CA PHE A 381 -15.91 -14.95 -11.65
C PHE A 381 -16.27 -15.91 -12.79
N HIS A 382 -15.27 -16.62 -13.30
CA HIS A 382 -15.40 -17.48 -14.48
C HIS A 382 -14.48 -18.71 -14.41
N ILE A 383 -14.95 -19.83 -14.96
CA ILE A 383 -14.13 -21.02 -15.23
C ILE A 383 -14.05 -21.24 -16.75
N ILE A 384 -12.89 -20.97 -17.34
CA ILE A 384 -12.65 -21.07 -18.78
C ILE A 384 -12.80 -22.52 -19.24
N GLY A 385 -13.59 -22.71 -20.30
CA GLY A 385 -13.91 -24.03 -20.85
C GLY A 385 -15.05 -24.75 -20.13
N GLY A 386 -15.62 -24.15 -19.07
CA GLY A 386 -16.78 -24.65 -18.36
C GLY A 386 -17.98 -23.71 -18.43
N MET A 387 -19.12 -24.19 -17.93
CA MET A 387 -20.30 -23.40 -17.57
C MET A 387 -20.73 -23.83 -16.18
N PHE A 388 -21.29 -22.91 -15.40
CA PHE A 388 -21.85 -23.25 -14.10
C PHE A 388 -23.13 -24.06 -14.29
N ALA A 389 -23.16 -25.25 -13.70
CA ALA A 389 -24.33 -26.10 -13.64
C ALA A 389 -25.43 -25.43 -12.79
N ALA A 390 -25.02 -24.74 -11.73
CA ALA A 390 -25.88 -23.85 -10.96
C ALA A 390 -25.08 -22.71 -10.31
N VAL A 391 -25.70 -21.55 -10.17
CA VAL A 391 -25.26 -20.45 -9.32
C VAL A 391 -26.35 -20.20 -8.30
N TYR A 392 -26.01 -20.19 -7.01
CA TYR A 392 -26.91 -19.92 -5.90
C TYR A 392 -26.46 -18.61 -5.21
N PRO A 393 -27.03 -17.45 -5.58
CA PRO A 393 -26.66 -16.16 -4.99
C PRO A 393 -26.88 -16.10 -3.47
N ASP A 394 -27.83 -16.88 -2.95
CA ASP A 394 -28.27 -16.90 -1.56
C ASP A 394 -28.21 -18.30 -0.93
N ALA A 395 -27.51 -19.24 -1.57
CA ALA A 395 -27.45 -20.65 -1.19
C ALA A 395 -28.82 -21.37 -1.05
N ASP A 396 -29.88 -20.87 -1.71
CA ASP A 396 -31.14 -21.60 -1.87
C ASP A 396 -31.21 -22.31 -3.22
N ALA A 397 -31.43 -23.63 -3.19
CA ALA A 397 -31.58 -24.45 -4.40
C ALA A 397 -32.74 -24.00 -5.31
N ASN A 398 -33.77 -23.34 -4.77
CA ASN A 398 -34.91 -22.85 -5.54
C ASN A 398 -34.59 -21.58 -6.35
N HIS A 399 -33.54 -20.85 -5.98
CA HIS A 399 -33.10 -19.62 -6.66
C HIS A 399 -31.90 -19.87 -7.58
N ALA A 400 -31.64 -21.14 -7.90
CA ALA A 400 -30.54 -21.54 -8.74
C ALA A 400 -30.65 -20.97 -10.17
N LEU A 401 -29.63 -20.22 -10.58
CA LEU A 401 -29.45 -19.83 -11.97
C LEU A 401 -28.68 -20.93 -12.70
N THR A 402 -29.09 -21.28 -13.93
CA THR A 402 -28.44 -22.33 -14.73
C THR A 402 -27.93 -21.76 -16.05
N GLY A 403 -26.95 -22.43 -16.66
CA GLY A 403 -26.38 -21.99 -17.95
C GLY A 403 -25.58 -20.68 -17.87
N VAL A 404 -25.09 -20.33 -16.66
CA VAL A 404 -24.30 -19.12 -16.43
C VAL A 404 -22.83 -19.40 -16.80
N SER A 405 -22.24 -18.55 -17.64
CA SER A 405 -20.82 -18.64 -17.99
C SER A 405 -19.93 -17.82 -17.04
N VAL A 406 -20.36 -16.60 -16.72
CA VAL A 406 -19.66 -15.63 -15.85
C VAL A 406 -20.70 -15.07 -14.89
N TYR A 407 -20.31 -14.90 -13.62
CA TYR A 407 -21.17 -14.26 -12.63
C TYR A 407 -20.43 -13.13 -11.92
N THR A 408 -21.13 -12.03 -11.69
CA THR A 408 -20.58 -10.83 -11.07
C THR A 408 -20.78 -10.90 -9.56
N VAL A 409 -19.71 -10.75 -8.78
CA VAL A 409 -19.72 -10.79 -7.31
C VAL A 409 -19.15 -9.47 -6.77
N ALA A 410 -19.97 -8.72 -6.04
CA ALA A 410 -19.61 -7.43 -5.44
C ALA A 410 -18.59 -7.57 -4.31
N PRO A 411 -17.82 -6.51 -3.97
CA PRO A 411 -17.00 -6.54 -2.76
C PRO A 411 -17.89 -6.70 -1.51
N GLY A 412 -17.55 -7.66 -0.66
CA GLY A 412 -18.33 -8.07 0.50
C GLY A 412 -19.41 -9.13 0.22
N GLU A 413 -19.60 -9.54 -1.04
CA GLU A 413 -20.59 -10.55 -1.43
C GLU A 413 -19.98 -11.96 -1.47
N GLY A 414 -20.80 -12.97 -1.17
CA GLY A 414 -20.47 -14.37 -1.41
C GLY A 414 -21.58 -15.11 -2.15
N VAL A 415 -21.18 -16.10 -2.95
CA VAL A 415 -22.05 -16.85 -3.86
C VAL A 415 -21.59 -18.32 -3.91
N VAL A 416 -22.53 -19.26 -4.02
CA VAL A 416 -22.22 -20.67 -4.24
C VAL A 416 -22.32 -21.01 -5.72
N PHE A 417 -21.30 -21.69 -6.25
CA PHE A 417 -21.24 -22.17 -7.62
C PHE A 417 -21.13 -23.68 -7.65
N ASP A 418 -21.89 -24.34 -8.54
CA ASP A 418 -21.66 -25.72 -8.91
C ASP A 418 -21.17 -25.80 -10.36
N ALA A 419 -20.08 -26.51 -10.58
CA ALA A 419 -19.55 -26.80 -11.90
C ALA A 419 -19.40 -28.32 -12.11
N ILE A 420 -19.71 -28.79 -13.32
CA ILE A 420 -19.58 -30.20 -13.71
C ILE A 420 -18.86 -30.23 -15.04
N MET A 421 -17.62 -30.76 -15.05
CA MET A 421 -16.81 -30.82 -16.26
C MET A 421 -17.03 -32.15 -16.99
N PRO A 422 -17.47 -32.14 -18.25
CA PRO A 422 -17.79 -33.35 -19.00
C PRO A 422 -16.55 -34.07 -19.55
N HIS A 423 -15.39 -33.42 -19.53
CA HIS A 423 -14.14 -33.94 -20.09
C HIS A 423 -12.98 -33.71 -19.13
N ALA A 424 -11.99 -34.60 -19.21
CA ALA A 424 -10.74 -34.40 -18.50
C ALA A 424 -9.96 -33.24 -19.13
N GLY A 425 -9.28 -32.44 -18.32
CA GLY A 425 -8.58 -31.26 -18.79
C GLY A 425 -8.17 -30.31 -17.67
N LYS A 426 -7.52 -29.22 -18.04
CA LYS A 426 -7.19 -28.11 -17.15
C LYS A 426 -8.10 -26.94 -17.47
N TYR A 427 -8.89 -26.52 -16.50
CA TYR A 427 -9.88 -25.46 -16.62
C TYR A 427 -9.43 -24.24 -15.82
N PRO A 428 -9.00 -23.14 -16.46
CA PRO A 428 -8.60 -21.94 -15.74
C PRO A 428 -9.75 -21.32 -14.95
N ILE A 429 -9.50 -20.97 -13.69
CA ILE A 429 -10.40 -20.21 -12.82
C ILE A 429 -9.88 -18.77 -12.79
N VAL A 430 -10.71 -17.79 -13.11
CA VAL A 430 -10.27 -16.40 -13.27
C VAL A 430 -11.29 -15.39 -12.76
N ASP A 431 -10.81 -14.19 -12.43
CA ASP A 431 -11.60 -12.97 -12.56
C ASP A 431 -11.52 -12.47 -14.02
N HIS A 432 -12.66 -12.41 -14.70
CA HIS A 432 -12.77 -12.03 -16.10
C HIS A 432 -12.60 -10.52 -16.36
N SER A 433 -12.42 -9.72 -15.30
CA SER A 433 -11.73 -8.44 -15.43
C SER A 433 -10.26 -8.73 -15.74
N MET A 434 -9.91 -8.89 -17.02
CA MET A 434 -8.65 -9.53 -17.43
C MET A 434 -7.37 -8.92 -16.82
N ARG A 435 -7.38 -7.65 -16.43
CA ARG A 435 -6.29 -7.06 -15.63
C ARG A 435 -6.10 -7.80 -14.31
N ASN A 436 -7.17 -8.12 -13.59
CA ASN A 436 -7.15 -8.81 -12.30
C ASN A 436 -6.57 -10.23 -12.44
N MET A 437 -6.87 -10.92 -13.55
CA MET A 437 -6.22 -12.20 -13.89
C MET A 437 -4.69 -12.04 -14.00
N GLU A 438 -4.21 -11.02 -14.72
CA GLU A 438 -2.78 -10.71 -14.86
C GLU A 438 -2.12 -10.26 -13.54
N LEU A 439 -2.93 -9.80 -12.57
CA LEU A 439 -2.47 -9.41 -11.23
C LEU A 439 -2.44 -10.58 -10.23
N GLY A 440 -2.88 -11.78 -10.61
CA GLY A 440 -2.80 -12.97 -9.75
C GLY A 440 -4.11 -13.72 -9.54
N ALA A 441 -5.25 -13.20 -9.98
CA ALA A 441 -6.58 -13.79 -9.78
C ALA A 441 -6.83 -14.89 -10.80
N ALA A 442 -5.93 -15.88 -10.81
CA ALA A 442 -5.92 -16.99 -11.75
C ALA A 442 -5.53 -18.28 -11.02
N GLY A 443 -6.22 -19.36 -11.37
CA GLY A 443 -5.98 -20.71 -10.87
C GLY A 443 -6.34 -21.75 -11.91
N LEU A 444 -6.18 -23.02 -11.56
CA LEU A 444 -6.56 -24.15 -12.40
C LEU A 444 -7.44 -25.12 -11.60
N LEU A 445 -8.51 -25.60 -12.24
CA LEU A 445 -9.19 -26.83 -11.89
C LEU A 445 -8.68 -27.94 -12.80
N ASN A 446 -7.97 -28.90 -12.24
CA ASN A 446 -7.45 -30.07 -12.94
C ASN A 446 -8.45 -31.23 -12.83
N VAL A 447 -9.08 -31.57 -13.95
CA VAL A 447 -10.08 -32.64 -14.04
C VAL A 447 -9.42 -33.88 -14.63
N THR A 448 -9.34 -34.94 -13.83
CA THR A 448 -8.87 -36.26 -14.29
C THR A 448 -10.04 -37.14 -14.68
N GLN A 449 -9.75 -38.32 -15.25
CA GLN A 449 -10.76 -39.35 -15.52
C GLN A 449 -11.48 -39.79 -14.24
#